data_AF-A0A374AFY6-F1
#
_entry.id   AF-A0A374AFY6-F1
#
_cell.length_a   1.000
_cell.length_b   1.000
_cell.length_c   1.000
_cell.angle_alpha   90.00
_cell.angle_beta   90.00
_cell.angle_gamma   90.00
#
_symmetry.space_group_name_H-M   'P 1'
#
loop_
_entity.id
_entity.type
_entity.pdbx_description
1 polymer ?
#
loop_
_entity_poly.entity_id
_entity_poly.type
_entity_poly.pdbx_seq_one_letter_code
_entity_poly.pdbx_strand_id
1 'polypeptide(L)' 'MKEVNNFVDHPAHYTSGEIECIDALKASMSHAEFCGFLKG' A
#
# COMPACT_ATOMS: atom_id res chain seq x y z
N MET A 1 -13.78 -3.78 17.73
CA MET A 1 -13.27 -3.63 16.36
C MET A 1 -12.28 -2.48 16.42
N LYS A 2 -10.96 -2.74 16.29
CA LYS A 2 -9.96 -1.69 16.48
C LYS A 2 -10.09 -0.70 15.33
N GLU A 3 -10.42 0.56 15.63
CA GLU A 3 -10.23 1.65 14.70
C GLU A 3 -8.74 1.76 14.41
N VAL A 4 -8.34 1.33 13.22
CA VAL A 4 -6.98 1.55 12.71
C VAL A 4 -7.00 2.89 11.98
N ASN A 5 -7.19 3.97 12.73
CA ASN A 5 -6.88 5.30 12.23
C ASN A 5 -5.36 5.47 12.34
N ASN A 6 -4.65 4.80 11.43
CA ASN A 6 -3.21 4.85 11.34
C ASN A 6 -2.84 6.05 10.47
N PHE A 7 -2.81 7.24 11.08
CA PHE A 7 -2.44 8.48 10.39
C PHE A 7 -1.04 8.46 9.77
N VAL A 8 -0.23 7.46 10.11
CA VAL A 8 1.10 7.23 9.54
C VAL A 8 1.02 6.26 8.37
N ASP A 9 0.40 5.09 8.54
CA ASP A 9 0.38 4.06 7.49
C ASP A 9 -0.73 4.24 6.45
N HIS A 10 -1.85 4.88 6.81
CA HIS A 10 -3.02 5.11 5.94
C HIS A 10 -3.68 6.49 6.19
N PRO A 11 -2.99 7.61 5.95
CA PRO A 11 -3.56 8.94 6.13
C PRO A 11 -4.71 9.18 5.13
N ALA A 12 -5.90 9.51 5.64
CA ALA A 12 -7.13 9.69 4.86
C ALA A 12 -7.03 10.67 3.67
N HIS A 13 -6.05 11.58 3.69
CA HIS A 13 -5.80 12.57 2.63
C HIS A 13 -4.93 12.04 1.48
N TYR A 14 -4.24 10.92 1.68
CA TYR A 14 -3.52 10.19 0.61
C TYR A 14 -4.23 8.88 0.23
N THR A 15 -5.04 8.33 1.15
CA THR A 15 -5.81 7.09 0.95
C THR A 15 -7.26 7.30 0.52
N SER A 16 -7.54 8.43 -0.14
CA SER A 16 -8.90 8.81 -0.55
C SER A 16 -9.49 7.97 -1.70
N GLY A 17 -8.71 7.03 -2.27
CA GLY A 17 -9.16 6.08 -3.28
C GLY A 17 -9.52 4.71 -2.69
N GLU A 18 -10.25 3.89 -3.45
CA GLU A 18 -10.66 2.54 -2.99
C GLU A 18 -9.48 1.57 -2.83
N ILE A 19 -8.37 1.81 -3.53
CA ILE A 19 -7.17 0.96 -3.56
C ILE A 19 -5.93 1.86 -3.57
N GLU A 20 -4.96 1.57 -2.69
CA GLU A 20 -3.66 2.24 -2.72
C GLU A 20 -2.83 1.82 -3.93
N CYS A 21 -2.06 2.74 -4.51
CA CYS A 21 -1.12 2.41 -5.59
C CYS A 21 -0.16 1.27 -5.22
N ILE A 22 0.28 1.19 -3.95
CA ILE A 22 1.18 0.13 -3.50
C ILE A 22 0.51 -1.25 -3.48
N ASP A 23 -0.79 -1.31 -3.22
CA ASP A 23 -1.56 -2.56 -3.23
C ASP A 23 -1.79 -3.04 -4.66
N ALA A 24 -2.14 -2.11 -5.57
CA ALA A 24 -2.23 -2.41 -6.99
C ALA A 24 -0.89 -2.91 -7.55
N LEU A 25 0.23 -2.29 -7.15
CA LEU A 25 1.57 -2.69 -7.56
C LEU A 25 1.91 -4.10 -7.05
N LYS A 26 1.63 -4.38 -5.78
CA LYS A 26 1.85 -5.70 -5.16
C LYS A 26 0.99 -6.80 -5.80
N ALA A 27 -0.21 -6.47 -6.29
CA ALA A 27 -1.07 -7.41 -7.02
C ALA A 27 -0.60 -7.67 -8.47
N SER A 28 0.14 -6.74 -9.06
CA SER A 28 0.57 -6.82 -10.48
C SER A 28 1.79 -7.70 -10.73
N MET A 29 2.51 -8.14 -9.69
CA MET A 29 3.77 -8.89 -9.80
C MET A 29 3.95 -9.88 -8.66
N SER A 30 4.94 -10.78 -8.77
CA SER A 30 5.29 -11.68 -7.68
C SER A 30 5.86 -10.91 -6.47
N HIS A 31 5.77 -11.51 -5.29
CA HIS A 31 6.33 -10.92 -4.07
C HIS A 31 7.83 -10.62 -4.19
N ALA A 32 8.58 -11.50 -4.87
CA ALA A 32 10.01 -11.31 -5.08
C ALA A 32 10.31 -10.10 -5.98
N GLU A 33 9.53 -9.91 -7.05
CA GLU A 33 9.66 -8.75 -7.95
C GLU A 33 9.29 -7.46 -7.23
N PHE A 34 8.22 -7.46 -6.42
CA PHE A 34 7.85 -6.30 -5.60
C PHE A 34 8.96 -5.92 -4.62
N CYS A 35 9.55 -6.90 -3.92
CA CYS A 35 10.70 -6.65 -3.06
C CYS A 35 11.95 -6.20 -3.83
N GLY A 36 12.12 -6.64 -5.08
CA GLY A 36 13.16 -6.15 -5.98
C GLY A 36 12.94 -4.68 -6.35
N PHE A 37 11.73 -4.33 -6.76
CA PHE A 37 11.32 -2.95 -7.08
C PHE A 37 11.56 -1.99 -5.91
N LEU A 38 11.25 -2.40 -4.68
CA LEU A 38 11.46 -1.56 -3.49
C LEU A 38 12.94 -1.34 -3.14
N LYS A 39 13.86 -2.16 -3.65
CA LYS A 39 15.30 -2.01 -3.42
C LYS A 39 15.96 -0.99 -4.35
N GLY A 40 15.30 -0.65 -5.48
CA GLY A 40 15.85 0.21 -6.53
C GLY A 40 16.63 -0.59 -7.56
#